data_AF-A0A9X3XP68-F1
#
_entry.id   AF-A0A9X3XP68-F1
#
_cell.length_a   1.000
_cell.length_b   1.000
_cell.length_c   1.000
_cell.angle_alpha   90.00
_cell.angle_beta   90.00
_cell.angle_gamma   90.00
#
_symmetry.space_group_name_H-M   'P 1'
#
loop_
_entity.id
_entity.type
_entity.pdbx_description
1 polymer ?
#
loop_
_entity_poly.entity_id
_entity_poly.type
_entity_poly.pdbx_seq_one_letter_code
_entity_poly.pdbx_strand_id
1 'polypeptide(L)'
;MGQKYLRLESGMFTIVIAGVHEIKNDDIPIDNKDFEEYINTKEIEKFYRLKKVPTGKGLFDYIEGYIPEPIEVIQKPGIDEFMLETDFRLSKLELGV
;
A
#
# COMPACT_ATOMS: atom_id res chain seq x y z
N MET A 1 -11.42 15.34 -14.02
CA MET A 1 -10.98 14.60 -12.82
C MET A 1 -11.60 15.25 -11.59
N GLY A 2 -12.15 14.47 -10.66
CA GLY A 2 -12.74 15.01 -9.43
C GLY A 2 -11.70 15.56 -8.43
N GLN A 3 -12.18 16.29 -7.43
CA GLN A 3 -11.38 16.73 -6.28
C GLN A 3 -10.93 15.51 -5.46
N LYS A 4 -9.70 15.54 -4.95
CA LYS A 4 -9.12 14.44 -4.16
C LYS A 4 -9.08 14.85 -2.70
N TYR A 5 -9.26 13.87 -1.83
CA TYR A 5 -9.25 14.05 -0.39
C TYR A 5 -8.47 12.93 0.29
N LEU A 6 -7.86 13.28 1.41
CA LEU A 6 -7.19 12.38 2.33
C LEU A 6 -8.20 11.96 3.38
N ARG A 7 -8.42 10.65 3.49
CA ARG A 7 -9.22 10.05 4.55
C ARG A 7 -8.32 9.38 5.57
N LEU A 8 -8.57 9.66 6.84
CA LEU A 8 -7.89 9.04 7.98
C LEU A 8 -8.86 8.08 8.67
N GLU A 9 -8.65 6.77 8.53
CA GLU A 9 -9.50 5.75 9.16
C GLU A 9 -8.64 4.65 9.80
N SER A 10 -8.94 4.29 11.05
CA SER A 10 -8.32 3.16 11.76
C SER A 10 -6.77 3.18 11.78
N GLY A 11 -6.17 4.37 11.90
CA GLY A 11 -4.70 4.52 11.91
C GLY A 11 -4.04 4.35 10.54
N MET A 12 -4.83 4.31 9.47
CA MET A 12 -4.37 4.29 8.09
C MET A 12 -4.88 5.52 7.34
N PHE A 13 -4.23 5.81 6.21
CA PHE A 13 -4.67 6.86 5.31
C PHE A 13 -5.06 6.29 3.95
N THR A 14 -6.01 6.93 3.28
CA THR A 14 -6.46 6.54 1.93
C THR A 14 -6.78 7.80 1.14
N ILE A 15 -6.58 7.74 -0.18
CA ILE A 15 -6.97 8.82 -1.09
C ILE A 15 -8.34 8.50 -1.66
N VAL A 16 -9.31 9.39 -1.47
CA VAL A 16 -10.66 9.28 -2.02
C VAL A 16 -10.89 10.39 -3.05
N ILE A 17 -11.73 10.11 -4.04
CA ILE A 17 -11.96 10.97 -5.20
C ILE A 17 -13.45 11.30 -5.30
N ALA A 18 -13.79 12.59 -5.30
CA ALA A 18 -15.16 13.03 -5.49
C ALA A 18 -15.71 12.57 -6.85
N GLY A 19 -16.92 12.00 -6.82
CA GLY A 19 -17.57 11.39 -7.99
C GLY A 19 -17.21 9.92 -8.22
N VAL A 20 -16.21 9.38 -7.51
CA VAL A 20 -15.91 7.93 -7.47
C VAL A 20 -16.27 7.35 -6.10
N HIS A 21 -15.96 8.09 -5.03
CA HIS A 21 -16.20 7.72 -3.65
C HIS A 21 -17.13 8.74 -2.99
N GLU A 22 -17.94 8.27 -2.02
CA GLU A 22 -18.67 9.16 -1.13
C GLU A 22 -17.68 9.93 -0.25
N ILE A 23 -17.82 11.26 -0.21
CA ILE A 23 -16.96 12.15 0.57
C ILE A 23 -17.62 12.40 1.93
N LYS A 24 -16.86 12.15 3.00
CA LYS A 24 -17.25 12.37 4.40
C LYS A 24 -16.81 13.76 4.86
N ASN A 25 -17.42 14.28 5.93
CA ASN A 25 -17.05 15.61 6.48
C ASN A 25 -15.61 15.66 7.03
N ASP A 26 -15.08 14.55 7.52
CA ASP A 26 -13.70 14.44 8.01
C ASP A 26 -12.66 14.26 6.88
N ASP A 27 -13.09 14.20 5.62
CA ASP A 27 -12.16 14.07 4.50
C ASP A 27 -11.43 15.40 4.25
N ILE A 28 -10.10 15.34 4.24
CA ILE A 28 -9.25 16.52 4.15
C ILE A 28 -8.94 16.79 2.67
N PRO A 29 -9.26 17.96 2.11
CA PRO A 29 -8.98 18.25 0.71
C PRO A 29 -7.48 18.24 0.43
N ILE A 30 -7.09 17.60 -0.66
CA ILE A 30 -5.69 17.53 -1.13
C ILE A 30 -5.51 18.47 -2.32
N ASP A 31 -4.42 19.23 -2.34
CA ASP A 31 -4.03 20.02 -3.51
C ASP A 31 -3.61 19.11 -4.67
N ASN A 32 -3.93 19.48 -5.92
CA ASN A 32 -3.55 18.65 -7.06
C ASN A 32 -2.03 18.48 -7.15
N LYS A 33 -1.23 19.49 -6.77
CA LYS A 33 0.24 19.42 -6.77
C LYS A 33 0.75 18.37 -5.78
N ASP A 34 0.20 18.33 -4.57
CA ASP A 34 0.51 17.32 -3.55
C ASP A 34 0.18 15.91 -4.07
N PHE A 35 -0.98 15.77 -4.73
CA PHE A 35 -1.41 14.49 -5.30
C PHE A 35 -0.50 14.02 -6.44
N GLU A 36 -0.11 14.92 -7.34
CA GLU A 36 0.83 14.61 -8.43
C GLU A 36 2.18 14.16 -7.87
N GLU A 37 2.71 14.85 -6.86
CA GLU A 37 3.97 14.44 -6.21
C GLU A 37 3.85 13.07 -5.53
N TYR A 38 2.70 12.78 -4.89
CA TYR A 38 2.45 11.46 -4.28
C TYR A 38 2.35 10.31 -5.30
N ILE A 39 1.77 10.56 -6.47
CA ILE A 39 1.70 9.56 -7.55
C ILE A 39 3.10 9.30 -8.12
N ASN A 40 3.86 10.37 -8.40
CA ASN A 40 5.22 10.26 -8.95
C ASN A 40 6.17 9.49 -8.01
N THR A 41 5.97 9.55 -6.69
CA THR A 41 6.81 8.82 -5.74
C THR A 41 6.44 7.35 -5.60
N LYS A 42 5.20 6.96 -5.90
CA LYS A 42 4.81 5.53 -5.96
C LYS A 42 5.53 4.77 -7.07
N GLU A 43 5.90 5.44 -8.16
CA GLU A 43 6.70 4.84 -9.23
C GLU A 43 8.13 4.49 -8.78
N ILE A 44 8.58 5.04 -7.65
CA ILE A 44 9.97 4.92 -7.14
C ILE A 44 10.01 4.03 -5.87
N GLU A 45 9.02 3.14 -5.67
CA GLU A 45 8.94 2.26 -4.49
C GLU A 45 9.03 2.99 -3.14
N LYS A 46 8.58 4.25 -3.08
CA LYS A 46 8.53 5.01 -1.83
C LYS A 46 7.30 4.60 -1.02
N PHE A 47 7.53 4.18 0.22
CA PHE A 47 6.46 3.86 1.17
C PHE A 47 6.17 5.07 2.06
N TYR A 48 4.89 5.26 2.38
CA TYR A 48 4.40 6.36 3.21
C TYR A 48 3.56 5.82 4.36
N ARG A 49 3.70 6.43 5.54
CA ARG A 49 2.90 6.15 6.74
C ARG A 49 2.36 7.45 7.32
N LEU A 50 1.39 7.35 8.21
CA LEU A 50 0.90 8.51 8.95
C LEU A 50 1.95 9.04 9.92
N LYS A 51 2.11 10.36 9.95
CA LYS A 51 2.84 11.08 10.98
C LYS A 51 2.08 11.01 12.30
N LYS A 52 2.82 10.95 13.41
CA LYS A 52 2.22 11.04 14.76
C LYS A 52 1.60 12.41 15.03
N VAL A 53 2.20 13.47 14.48
CA VAL A 53 1.75 14.85 14.64
C VAL A 53 1.76 15.51 13.26
N PRO A 54 0.59 15.92 12.73
CA PRO A 54 0.54 16.64 11.48
C PRO A 54 1.13 18.04 11.63
N THR A 55 1.93 18.47 10.65
CA THR A 55 2.67 19.75 10.69
C THR A 55 1.97 20.91 9.97
N GLY A 56 0.82 20.64 9.35
CA GLY A 56 0.14 21.57 8.46
C GLY A 56 -1.12 20.97 7.86
N LYS A 57 -1.48 21.40 6.65
CA LYS A 57 -2.73 21.02 5.97
C LYS A 57 -2.52 20.29 4.64
N GLY A 58 -1.29 20.22 4.13
CA GLY A 58 -0.98 19.51 2.88
C GLY A 58 -0.91 17.99 3.08
N LEU A 59 -0.88 17.22 1.99
CA LEU A 59 -0.82 15.75 2.09
C LEU A 59 0.42 15.30 2.85
N PHE A 60 1.59 15.85 2.49
CA PHE A 60 2.87 15.55 3.13
C PHE A 60 3.02 16.12 4.55
N ASP A 61 2.05 16.90 5.04
CA ASP A 61 1.98 17.25 6.45
C ASP A 61 1.40 16.12 7.29
N TYR A 62 0.56 15.25 6.70
CA TYR A 62 -0.05 14.11 7.38
C TYR A 62 0.73 12.81 7.19
N ILE A 63 1.44 12.67 6.08
CA ILE A 63 2.22 11.46 5.77
C ILE A 63 3.72 11.73 5.81
N GLU A 64 4.49 10.72 6.19
CA GLU A 64 5.95 10.71 6.14
C GLU A 64 6.43 9.48 5.36
N GLY A 65 7.52 9.64 4.62
CA GLY A 65 8.18 8.51 3.97
C GLY A 65 8.77 7.57 5.02
N TYR A 66 8.66 6.26 4.81
CA TYR A 66 9.35 5.26 5.62
C TYR A 66 10.00 4.20 4.73
N ILE A 67 11.04 3.56 5.27
CA ILE A 67 11.66 2.39 4.65
C ILE A 67 11.05 1.18 5.37
N PRO A 68 10.33 0.28 4.68
CA PRO A 68 9.84 -0.93 5.32
C PRO A 68 11.04 -1.76 5.77
N GLU A 69 11.01 -2.21 7.02
CA GLU A 69 12.00 -3.18 7.48
C GLU A 69 11.79 -4.47 6.67
N PRO A 70 12.87 -5.11 6.20
CA PRO A 70 12.76 -6.40 5.54
C PRO A 70 12.12 -7.36 6.53
N ILE A 71 10.95 -7.90 6.18
CA ILE A 71 10.37 -9.00 6.93
C ILE A 71 11.33 -10.17 6.69
N GLU A 72 12.14 -10.54 7.68
CA GLU A 72 12.88 -11.79 7.62
C GLU A 72 11.83 -12.91 7.55
N VAL A 73 11.56 -13.37 6.32
CA VAL A 73 10.83 -14.61 6.12
C VAL A 73 11.74 -15.68 6.71
N ILE A 74 11.42 -16.11 7.94
CA ILE A 74 12.00 -17.32 8.50
C ILE A 74 11.51 -18.44 7.58
N GLN A 75 12.29 -18.72 6.54
CA GLN A 75 12.14 -19.93 5.75
C GLN A 75 12.40 -21.06 6.74
N LYS A 76 11.32 -21.64 7.28
CA LYS A 76 11.44 -22.87 8.04
C LYS A 76 11.99 -23.92 7.07
N PRO A 77 13.18 -24.49 7.33
CA PRO A 77 13.69 -25.55 6.47
C PRO A 77 12.63 -26.65 6.38
N GLY A 78 12.22 -26.98 5.16
CA GLY A 78 11.21 -28.00 4.87
C GLY A 78 9.96 -27.51 4.13
N ILE A 79 9.64 -26.20 4.11
CA ILE A 79 8.48 -25.68 3.34
C ILE A 79 8.76 -25.73 1.83
N ASP A 80 9.94 -25.27 1.39
CA ASP A 80 10.35 -25.33 -0.02
C ASP A 80 10.41 -26.77 -0.55
N GLU A 81 10.88 -27.71 0.27
CA GLU A 81 10.93 -29.13 -0.08
C GLU A 81 9.53 -29.73 -0.24
N PHE A 82 8.58 -29.30 0.61
CA PHE A 82 7.18 -29.71 0.52
C PHE A 82 6.47 -29.13 -0.71
N MET A 83 6.79 -27.89 -1.09
CA MET A 83 6.27 -27.26 -2.31
C MET A 83 6.82 -27.94 -3.56
N LEU A 84 8.13 -28.23 -3.61
CA LEU A 84 8.77 -28.98 -4.69
C LEU A 84 8.20 -30.39 -4.83
N GLU A 85 7.97 -31.11 -3.72
CA GLU A 85 7.37 -32.44 -3.76
C GLU A 85 5.91 -32.38 -4.26
N THR A 86 5.16 -31.39 -3.80
CA THR A 86 3.75 -31.21 -4.22
C THR A 86 3.65 -30.92 -5.71
N ASP A 87 4.51 -30.04 -6.24
CA ASP A 87 4.56 -29.69 -7.66
C ASP A 87 4.96 -30.89 -8.52
N PHE A 88 5.96 -31.67 -8.08
CA PHE A 88 6.38 -32.90 -8.75
C PHE A 88 5.29 -33.97 -8.76
N ARG A 89 4.55 -34.14 -7.67
CA ARG A 89 3.42 -35.09 -7.58
C ARG A 89 2.26 -34.68 -8.47
N LEU A 90 1.98 -33.39 -8.59
CA LEU A 90 0.93 -32.86 -9.47
C LEU A 90 1.31 -33.06 -10.94
N SER A 91 2.57 -32.76 -11.30
CA SER A 91 3.08 -32.97 -12.66
C SER A 91 3.01 -34.44 -13.10
N LYS A 92 3.31 -35.39 -12.21
CA LYS A 92 3.15 -36.84 -12.50
C LYS A 92 1.70 -37.23 -12.73
N LEU A 93 0.78 -36.70 -11.93
CA LEU A 93 -0.65 -36.94 -12.07
C LEU A 93 -1.19 -36.41 -13.42
N GLU A 94 -0.72 -35.24 -13.85
CA GLU A 94 -1.10 -34.65 -15.14
C GLU A 94 -0.46 -35.35 -16.35
N LEU A 95 0.74 -35.91 -16.18
CA LEU A 95 1.43 -36.70 -17.21
C LEU A 95 0.99 -38.17 -17.24
N GLY A 96 0.13 -38.61 -16.31
CA GLY A 96 -0.43 -39.96 -16.27
C GLY A 96 0.59 -41.07 -15.99
N VAL A 97 1.68 -40.75 -15.26
CA VAL A 97 2.77 -41.69 -14.88
C VAL A 97 2.90 -41.87 -13.38
#